data_AF-D3AK35-F1
#
_entry.id   AF-D3AK35-F1
#
_cell.length_a   1.000
_cell.length_b   1.000
_cell.length_c   1.000
_cell.angle_alpha   90.00
_cell.angle_beta   90.00
_cell.angle_gamma   90.00
#
_symmetry.space_group_name_H-M   'P 1'
#
loop_
_entity.id
_entity.type
_entity.pdbx_description
1 polymer ?
#
loop_
_entity_poly.entity_id
_entity_poly.type
_entity_poly.pdbx_seq_one_letter_code
_entity_poly.pdbx_strand_id
1 'polypeptide(L)' 'MTSQIRQNYKHTINACYIGYITQAVVNNFAPLLFLTFQRSYGISLGKISFLVTVNFGVQLLVDFLAAHFVDRIGYR' A
#
# COMPACT_ATOMS: atom_id res chain seq x y z
N MET A 1 -18.01 15.11 24.57
CA MET A 1 -17.34 15.54 23.31
C MET A 1 -17.05 14.39 22.34
N THR A 2 -17.23 13.13 22.72
CA THR A 2 -16.91 11.92 21.91
C THR A 2 -18.01 11.45 20.95
N SER A 3 -19.20 12.05 20.97
CA SER A 3 -20.37 11.60 20.19
C SER A 3 -20.29 11.91 18.68
N GLN A 4 -19.56 12.96 18.28
CA GLN A 4 -19.57 13.48 16.91
C GLN A 4 -18.79 12.63 15.89
N ILE A 5 -17.71 11.94 16.29
CA ILE A 5 -16.93 11.08 15.37
C ILE A 5 -17.79 9.90 14.89
N ARG A 6 -18.65 9.35 15.75
CA ARG A 6 -19.50 8.20 15.43
C ARG A 6 -20.65 8.53 14.47
N GLN A 7 -20.99 9.81 14.33
CA GLN A 7 -22.06 10.29 13.44
C GLN A 7 -21.50 10.83 12.11
N ASN A 8 -20.19 11.12 12.04
CA ASN A 8 -19.56 11.74 10.87
C ASN A 8 -18.43 10.86 10.33
N TYR A 9 -18.79 9.86 9.54
CA TYR A 9 -17.87 8.90 8.89
C TYR A 9 -16.98 9.53 7.80
N LYS A 10 -17.20 10.80 7.43
CA LYS A 10 -16.39 11.51 6.42
C LYS A 10 -14.90 11.47 6.74
N HIS A 11 -14.53 11.58 8.02
CA HIS A 11 -13.13 11.53 8.41
C HIS A 11 -12.51 10.14 8.18
N THR A 12 -13.23 9.06 8.51
CA THR A 12 -12.78 7.69 8.25
C THR A 12 -12.68 7.43 6.74
N ILE A 13 -13.69 7.83 5.97
CA ILE A 13 -13.70 7.68 4.51
C ILE A 13 -12.52 8.43 3.89
N ASN A 14 -12.29 9.68 4.29
CA ASN A 14 -11.16 10.47 3.80
C ASN A 14 -9.81 9.84 4.17
N ALA A 15 -9.67 9.30 5.37
CA ALA A 15 -8.46 8.59 5.79
C ALA A 15 -8.21 7.34 4.94
N CYS A 16 -9.25 6.54 4.65
CA CYS A 16 -9.16 5.39 3.76
C CYS A 16 -8.75 5.79 2.34
N TYR A 17 -9.35 6.85 1.78
CA TYR A 17 -8.97 7.37 0.46
C TYR A 17 -7.53 7.84 0.42
N ILE A 18 -7.06 8.57 1.44
CA ILE A 18 -5.66 9.00 1.52
C ILE A 18 -4.74 7.78 1.54
N GLY A 19 -5.06 6.75 2.33
CA GLY A 19 -4.32 5.49 2.37
C GLY A 19 -4.21 4.82 0.99
N TYR A 20 -5.34 4.69 0.28
CA TYR A 20 -5.33 4.12 -1.08
C TYR A 20 -4.53 4.97 -2.08
N ILE A 21 -4.63 6.29 -2.01
CA ILE A 21 -3.85 7.19 -2.87
C ILE A 21 -2.35 7.01 -2.57
N THR A 22 -1.94 6.98 -1.30
CA THR A 22 -0.54 6.77 -0.92
C THR A 22 -0.02 5.43 -1.44
N GLN A 23 -0.79 4.34 -1.30
CA GLN A 23 -0.41 3.03 -1.83
C GLN A 23 -0.25 3.07 -3.36
N ALA A 24 -1.20 3.69 -4.07
CA ALA A 24 -1.13 3.81 -5.52
C ALA A 24 0.11 4.62 -5.97
N VAL A 25 0.42 5.73 -5.29
CA VAL A 25 1.60 6.55 -5.60
C VAL A 25 2.87 5.75 -5.41
N VAL A 26 3.06 5.10 -4.26
CA VAL A 26 4.28 4.33 -3.96
C VAL A 26 4.48 3.19 -4.95
N ASN A 27 3.42 2.47 -5.30
CA ASN A 27 3.51 1.28 -6.14
C ASN A 27 3.72 1.62 -7.63
N ASN A 28 3.40 2.84 -8.08
CA ASN A 28 3.63 3.28 -9.46
C ASN A 28 4.90 4.11 -9.62
N PHE A 29 5.25 4.93 -8.62
CA PHE A 29 6.39 5.85 -8.68
C PHE A 29 7.73 5.11 -8.68
N ALA A 30 7.88 4.10 -7.83
CA ALA A 30 9.12 3.31 -7.79
C ALA A 30 9.42 2.65 -9.15
N PRO A 31 8.47 1.95 -9.82
CA PRO A 31 8.64 1.43 -11.18
C PRO A 31 9.09 2.43 -12.24
N LEU A 32 8.49 3.62 -12.25
CA LEU A 32 8.88 4.68 -13.20
C LEU A 32 10.36 5.08 -13.06
N LEU A 33 10.93 4.90 -11.86
CA LEU A 33 12.30 5.26 -11.55
C LEU A 33 13.30 4.09 -11.66
N PHE A 34 12.90 2.87 -12.06
CA PHE A 34 13.82 1.73 -12.10
C PHE A 34 15.06 1.96 -12.96
N LEU A 35 14.90 2.53 -14.15
CA LEU A 35 16.03 2.87 -15.01
C LEU A 35 16.91 3.97 -14.39
N THR A 36 16.28 4.93 -13.70
CA THR A 36 16.99 5.97 -12.96
C THR A 36 17.80 5.36 -11.81
N PHE A 37 17.22 4.45 -11.02
CA PHE A 37 17.92 3.76 -9.95
C PHE A 37 19.07 2.90 -10.46
N GLN A 38 18.88 2.24 -11.59
CA GLN A 38 19.95 1.48 -12.23
C GLN A 38 21.12 2.40 -12.63
N ARG A 39 20.82 3.55 -13.23
CA ARG A 39 21.84 4.52 -13.68
C ARG A 39 22.51 5.27 -12.54
N SER A 40 21.75 5.73 -11.55
CA SER A 40 22.24 6.57 -10.45
C SER A 40 22.88 5.77 -9.32
N TYR A 41 22.37 4.57 -9.01
CA TYR A 41 22.88 3.75 -7.90
C TYR A 41 23.69 2.52 -8.38
N GLY A 42 23.80 2.29 -9.69
CA GLY A 42 24.52 1.15 -10.25
C GLY A 42 23.89 -0.21 -9.92
N ILE A 43 22.65 -0.23 -9.43
CA ILE A 43 21.92 -1.44 -9.07
C ILE A 43 21.44 -2.13 -10.36
N SER A 44 21.75 -3.41 -10.54
CA SER A 44 21.29 -4.14 -11.73
C SER A 44 19.76 -4.24 -11.77
N LEU A 45 19.19 -4.25 -12.98
CA LEU A 45 17.75 -4.43 -13.18
C LEU A 45 17.21 -5.70 -12.52
N GLY A 46 18.02 -6.78 -12.45
CA GLY A 46 17.64 -8.01 -11.75
C GLY A 46 17.41 -7.81 -10.24
N LYS A 47 18.25 -7.01 -9.57
CA LYS A 47 18.06 -6.68 -8.14
C LYS A 47 16.84 -5.79 -7.92
N ILE A 48 16.60 -4.84 -8.83
CA ILE A 48 15.41 -3.99 -8.80
C ILE A 48 14.16 -4.84 -8.99
N SER A 49 14.14 -5.73 -9.98
CA SER A 49 13.03 -6.66 -10.22
C SER A 49 12.77 -7.55 -9.00
N PHE A 50 13.81 -8.03 -8.31
CA PHE A 50 13.64 -8.78 -7.07
C PHE A 50 12.98 -7.94 -5.97
N LEU A 51 13.40 -6.67 -5.80
CA LEU A 51 12.76 -5.73 -4.87
C LEU A 51 11.26 -5.58 -5.13
N VAL A 52 10.88 -5.51 -6.41
CA VAL A 52 9.48 -5.42 -6.84
C VAL A 52 8.72 -6.69 -6.54
N THR A 53 9.29 -7.86 -6.87
CA THR A 53 8.69 -9.15 -6.55
C THR A 53 8.45 -9.28 -5.05
N VAL A 54 9.39 -8.85 -4.21
CA VAL A 54 9.20 -8.81 -2.76
C VAL A 54 8.11 -7.82 -2.36
N ASN A 55 8.07 -6.62 -2.95
CA ASN A 55 7.05 -5.61 -2.65
C ASN A 55 5.62 -6.11 -2.96
N PHE A 56 5.39 -6.64 -4.16
CA PHE A 56 4.11 -7.24 -4.54
C PHE A 56 3.82 -8.53 -3.77
N GLY A 57 4.85 -9.32 -3.43
CA GLY A 57 4.68 -10.54 -2.65
C GLY A 57 4.18 -10.24 -1.23
N VAL A 58 4.79 -9.25 -0.56
CA VAL A 58 4.33 -8.79 0.75
C VAL A 58 2.92 -8.21 0.66
N GLN A 59 2.63 -7.42 -0.38
CA GLN A 59 1.27 -6.90 -0.63
C GLN A 59 0.24 -8.04 -0.72
N LEU A 60 0.50 -9.05 -1.54
CA LEU A 60 -0.39 -10.22 -1.70
C LEU A 60 -0.60 -10.99 -0.39
N LEU A 61 0.48 -11.17 0.39
CA LEU A 61 0.39 -11.81 1.70
C LEU A 61 -0.48 -10.99 2.66
N VAL A 62 -0.28 -9.67 2.72
CA VAL A 62 -1.07 -8.78 3.56
C VAL A 62 -2.53 -8.77 3.12
N ASP A 63 -2.83 -8.73 1.82
CA ASP A 63 -4.19 -8.75 1.30
C ASP A 63 -4.91 -10.06 1.65
N PHE A 64 -4.20 -11.19 1.54
CA PHE A 64 -4.72 -12.51 1.95
C PHE A 64 -5.00 -12.58 3.46
N LEU A 65 -4.06 -12.12 4.28
CA LEU A 65 -4.24 -12.09 5.74
C LEU A 65 -5.37 -11.14 6.13
N ALA A 66 -5.43 -9.96 5.53
CA ALA A 66 -6.45 -8.95 5.80
C ALA A 66 -7.85 -9.51 5.53
N ALA A 67 -8.07 -10.23 4.42
CA ALA A 67 -9.35 -10.90 4.16
C ALA A 67 -9.72 -11.88 5.29
N HIS A 68 -8.77 -12.72 5.72
CA HIS A 68 -9.00 -13.66 6.82
C HIS A 68 -9.30 -12.97 8.16
N PHE A 69 -8.60 -11.88 8.46
CA PHE A 69 -8.83 -11.10 9.69
C PHE A 69 -10.13 -10.32 9.66
N VAL A 70 -10.52 -9.75 8.51
CA VAL A 70 -11.80 -9.04 8.33
C VAL A 70 -12.98 -9.98 8.59
N ASP A 71 -12.93 -11.22 8.11
CA ASP A 71 -13.99 -12.21 8.34
C ASP A 71 -14.11 -12.59 9.82
N ARG A 72 -12.99 -12.63 10.55
CA ARG A 72 -12.92 -12.96 11.99
C ARG A 72 -13.32 -11.82 12.92
N ILE A 73 -12.98 -10.58 12.57
CA ILE A 73 -13.12 -9.40 13.44
C ILE A 73 -14.44 -8.65 13.14
N GLY A 74 -15.02 -8.87 11.96
CA GLY A 74 -16.26 -8.24 11.50
C GLY A 74 -16.05 -6.85 10.92
N TYR A 75 -16.81 -6.52 9.87
CA TYR A 75 -16.86 -5.19 9.27
C TYR A 75 -17.37 -4.18 10.31
N ARG A 76 -16.57 -3.16 10.63
CA ARG A 76 -16.97 -2.03 11.48
C ARG A 76 -17.02 -0.75 10.67
#